data_AF-A0A3A8N5J3-F1
#
_entry.id   AF-A0A3A8N5J3-F1
#
_cell.length_a   1.000
_cell.length_b   1.000
_cell.length_c   1.000
_cell.angle_alpha   90.00
_cell.angle_beta   90.00
_cell.angle_gamma   90.00
#
_symmetry.space_group_name_H-M   'P 1'
#
loop_
_entity.id
_entity.type
_entity.pdbx_description
1 polymer ?
#
loop_
_entity_poly.entity_id
_entity_poly.type
_entity_poly.pdbx_seq_one_letter_code
_entity_poly.pdbx_strand_id
1 'polypeptide(L)'
;MASGREAASSVVSAPVPPETRVASGREVASAISSEPASPETRARLLRREVAQVALAQVRAPDTAWQPAQRDCAGLIRYAYRTAYRRVASERLASPLWKDARGEPSDFADAETLLARNFSALGRDAATREALRTGDVVAFRQEHDAGPVFHLMLVVRPEDRAHAPARVVYHPGEPGAAVRTGVLDSLATQAPLEWRPVPANAGFLGFFRFKEWMS
;
A
#
# COMPACT_ATOMS: atom_id res chain seq x y z
N MET A 1 -29.27 11.14 77.44
CA MET A 1 -30.38 12.06 77.07
C MET A 1 -30.55 11.98 75.56
N ALA A 2 -31.69 11.84 74.91
CA ALA A 2 -33.10 11.55 75.22
C ALA A 2 -33.66 11.01 73.88
N SER A 3 -34.37 9.88 73.85
CA SER A 3 -35.83 9.76 73.86
C SER A 3 -36.59 10.57 72.79
N GLY A 4 -37.36 9.86 71.95
CA GLY A 4 -38.73 10.30 71.64
C GLY A 4 -39.18 10.38 70.18
N ARG A 5 -40.16 9.50 69.87
CA ARG A 5 -41.42 9.73 69.14
C ARG A 5 -41.53 9.55 67.62
N GLU A 6 -42.45 8.63 67.30
CA GLU A 6 -43.36 8.49 66.16
C GLU A 6 -43.87 9.82 65.56
N ALA A 7 -44.10 9.84 64.24
CA ALA A 7 -45.46 9.84 63.68
C ALA A 7 -45.45 9.88 62.14
N ALA A 8 -46.22 8.94 61.57
CA ALA A 8 -47.03 8.96 60.35
C ALA A 8 -46.65 9.88 59.18
N SER A 9 -46.49 9.28 57.99
CA SER A 9 -47.03 9.90 56.76
C SER A 9 -47.56 8.86 55.79
N SER A 10 -48.68 9.24 55.18
CA SER A 10 -49.73 8.42 54.60
C SER A 10 -49.35 7.60 53.38
N VAL A 11 -49.98 6.42 53.34
CA VAL A 11 -50.17 5.56 52.18
C VAL A 11 -51.15 6.24 51.21
N VAL A 12 -50.71 6.47 49.97
CA VAL A 12 -51.59 6.62 48.80
C VAL A 12 -51.17 5.56 47.80
N SER A 13 -51.99 4.52 47.67
CA SER A 13 -51.89 3.49 46.64
C SER A 13 -52.16 4.10 45.27
N ALA A 14 -51.16 4.07 44.40
CA ALA A 14 -51.34 4.22 42.96
C ALA A 14 -51.36 2.82 42.31
N PRO A 15 -52.17 2.61 41.25
CA PRO A 15 -52.34 1.29 40.65
C PRO A 15 -51.07 0.80 39.95
N VAL A 16 -50.72 -0.45 40.24
CA VAL A 16 -49.66 -1.22 39.59
C VAL A 16 -50.00 -1.40 38.10
N PRO A 17 -49.18 -0.94 37.15
CA PRO A 17 -49.33 -1.31 35.75
C PRO A 17 -48.92 -2.78 35.55
N PRO A 18 -49.55 -3.53 34.63
CA PRO A 18 -49.23 -4.94 34.44
C PRO A 18 -47.77 -5.11 33.99
N GLU A 19 -47.05 -5.99 34.68
CA GLU A 19 -45.71 -6.45 34.31
C GLU A 19 -45.72 -6.90 32.86
N THR A 20 -45.06 -6.13 32.00
CA THR A 20 -44.78 -6.54 30.64
C THR A 20 -43.67 -7.58 30.73
N ARG A 21 -44.08 -8.85 30.61
CA ARG A 21 -43.24 -10.04 30.51
C ARG A 21 -42.02 -9.74 29.64
N VAL A 22 -40.83 -9.77 30.25
CA VAL A 22 -39.54 -9.68 29.55
C VAL A 22 -39.45 -10.86 28.59
N ALA A 23 -39.81 -10.62 27.33
CA ALA A 23 -39.50 -11.53 26.24
C ALA A 23 -38.00 -11.38 25.96
N SER A 24 -37.22 -12.25 26.60
CA SER A 24 -35.91 -12.67 26.12
C SER A 24 -36.02 -13.06 24.65
N GLY A 25 -35.61 -12.15 23.78
CA GLY A 25 -35.87 -12.23 22.35
C GLY A 25 -34.73 -11.61 21.55
N ARG A 26 -33.59 -12.31 21.58
CA ARG A 26 -32.56 -12.32 20.53
C ARG A 26 -31.96 -10.95 20.22
N GLU A 27 -30.84 -10.64 20.88
CA GLU A 27 -29.80 -9.81 20.26
C GLU A 27 -29.60 -10.31 18.83
N VAL A 28 -30.05 -9.50 17.87
CA VAL A 28 -29.60 -9.64 16.50
C VAL A 28 -28.18 -9.10 16.52
N ALA A 29 -27.26 -9.91 17.03
CA ALA A 29 -25.86 -9.77 16.69
C ALA A 29 -25.84 -9.79 15.16
N SER A 30 -25.70 -8.61 14.57
CA SER A 30 -25.35 -8.46 13.17
C SER A 30 -23.98 -9.11 13.05
N ALA A 31 -24.02 -10.41 12.77
CA ALA A 31 -22.87 -11.13 12.28
C ALA A 31 -22.50 -10.40 11.00
N ILE A 32 -21.52 -9.51 11.13
CA ILE A 32 -20.78 -8.97 10.00
C ILE A 32 -20.12 -10.21 9.42
N SER A 33 -20.81 -10.88 8.51
CA SER A 33 -20.27 -12.02 7.79
C SER A 33 -19.00 -11.52 7.14
N SER A 34 -17.86 -11.95 7.67
CA SER A 34 -16.55 -11.73 7.08
C SER A 34 -16.44 -12.63 5.86
N GLU A 35 -17.27 -12.38 4.85
CA GLU A 35 -17.03 -12.95 3.54
C GLU A 35 -15.67 -12.42 3.07
N PRO A 36 -14.80 -13.28 2.54
CA PRO A 36 -13.53 -12.83 2.01
C PRO A 36 -13.82 -11.78 0.94
N ALA A 37 -13.19 -10.60 1.09
CA ALA A 37 -13.37 -9.51 0.15
C ALA A 37 -13.19 -10.02 -1.29
N SER A 38 -14.06 -9.56 -2.21
CA SER A 38 -13.97 -9.92 -3.63
C SER A 38 -12.55 -9.67 -4.15
N PRO A 39 -12.06 -10.44 -5.15
CA PRO A 39 -10.71 -10.25 -5.70
C PRO A 39 -10.43 -8.79 -6.11
N GLU A 40 -11.41 -8.11 -6.69
CA GLU A 40 -11.32 -6.69 -7.04
C GLU A 40 -11.17 -5.78 -5.80
N THR A 41 -11.98 -6.02 -4.75
CA THR A 41 -11.88 -5.28 -3.50
C THR A 41 -10.52 -5.50 -2.84
N ARG A 42 -10.03 -6.74 -2.81
CA ARG A 42 -8.70 -7.08 -2.30
C ARG A 42 -7.60 -6.39 -3.09
N ALA A 43 -7.67 -6.38 -4.43
CA ALA A 43 -6.70 -5.69 -5.27
C ALA A 43 -6.68 -4.18 -5.01
N ARG A 44 -7.85 -3.54 -4.85
CA ARG A 44 -7.97 -2.12 -4.48
C ARG A 44 -7.34 -1.85 -3.11
N LEU A 45 -7.63 -2.68 -2.11
CA LEU A 45 -7.04 -2.57 -0.76
C LEU A 45 -5.52 -2.75 -0.78
N LEU A 46 -5.00 -3.73 -1.53
CA LEU A 46 -3.56 -3.95 -1.67
C LEU A 46 -2.87 -2.73 -2.30
N ARG A 47 -3.43 -2.17 -3.39
CA ARG A 47 -2.87 -0.98 -4.03
C ARG A 47 -2.86 0.21 -3.07
N ARG A 48 -3.95 0.42 -2.33
CA ARG A 48 -4.06 1.45 -1.30
C ARG A 48 -2.97 1.29 -0.23
N GLU A 49 -2.81 0.09 0.32
CA GLU A 49 -1.78 -0.17 1.34
C GLU A 49 -0.36 -0.01 0.78
N VAL A 50 -0.09 -0.43 -0.45
CA VAL A 50 1.21 -0.19 -1.10
C VAL A 50 1.54 1.30 -1.15
N ALA A 51 0.58 2.15 -1.53
CA ALA A 51 0.76 3.59 -1.49
C ALA A 51 1.02 4.12 -0.08
N GLN A 52 0.21 3.70 0.90
CA GLN A 52 0.33 4.17 2.29
C GLN A 52 1.69 3.81 2.88
N VAL A 53 2.15 2.57 2.69
CA VAL A 53 3.46 2.11 3.18
C VAL A 53 4.58 2.90 2.52
N ALA A 54 4.56 3.07 1.19
CA ALA A 54 5.60 3.79 0.48
C ALA A 54 5.67 5.27 0.87
N LEU A 55 4.52 5.95 0.95
CA LEU A 55 4.45 7.35 1.38
C LEU A 55 4.88 7.54 2.85
N ALA A 56 4.65 6.55 3.72
CA ALA A 56 5.15 6.61 5.09
C ALA A 56 6.68 6.66 5.14
N GLN A 57 7.37 5.96 4.23
CA GLN A 57 8.85 5.95 4.19
C GLN A 57 9.46 7.31 3.82
N VAL A 58 8.70 8.18 3.13
CA VAL A 58 9.13 9.55 2.83
C VAL A 58 9.25 10.39 4.10
N ARG A 59 8.36 10.16 5.09
CA ARG A 59 8.35 10.93 6.34
C ARG A 59 9.41 10.41 7.31
N ALA A 60 9.41 9.11 7.54
CA ALA A 60 10.35 8.43 8.42
C ALA A 60 10.46 6.96 7.98
N PRO A 61 11.66 6.48 7.62
CA PRO A 61 11.86 5.07 7.32
C PRO A 61 11.48 4.20 8.51
N ASP A 62 10.64 3.20 8.28
CA ASP A 62 10.21 2.24 9.29
C ASP A 62 11.43 1.46 9.83
N THR A 63 11.50 1.27 11.14
CA THR A 63 12.55 0.47 11.79
C THR A 63 12.53 -0.99 11.35
N ALA A 64 11.36 -1.51 10.95
CA ALA A 64 11.22 -2.84 10.36
C ALA A 64 11.82 -2.94 8.94
N TRP A 65 12.04 -1.82 8.25
CA TRP A 65 12.74 -1.80 6.98
C TRP A 65 14.26 -1.74 7.22
N GLN A 66 14.88 -2.92 7.12
CA GLN A 66 16.31 -3.14 7.40
C GLN A 66 17.20 -2.18 6.61
N PRO A 67 18.20 -1.53 7.24
CA PRO A 67 19.09 -0.57 6.57
C PRO A 67 19.77 -1.10 5.32
N ALA A 68 20.22 -2.37 5.32
CA ALA A 68 20.89 -2.99 4.18
C ALA A 68 19.99 -3.20 2.94
N GLN A 69 18.68 -3.02 3.09
CA GLN A 69 17.71 -3.11 1.99
C GLN A 69 17.06 -1.75 1.71
N ARG A 70 17.63 -0.65 2.20
CA ARG A 70 17.15 0.71 1.90
C ARG A 70 17.76 1.16 0.58
N ASP A 71 17.20 0.60 -0.48
CA ASP A 71 17.51 0.92 -1.87
C ASP A 71 16.20 1.02 -2.68
N CYS A 72 16.30 1.31 -3.99
CA CYS A 72 15.12 1.47 -4.82
C CYS A 72 14.26 0.19 -4.92
N ALA A 73 14.88 -0.99 -5.10
CA ALA A 73 14.19 -2.27 -5.16
C ALA A 73 13.66 -2.71 -3.79
N GLY A 74 14.41 -2.43 -2.74
CA GLY A 74 14.04 -2.69 -1.36
C GLY A 74 12.81 -1.91 -0.94
N LEU A 75 12.64 -0.66 -1.41
CA LEU A 75 11.40 0.10 -1.21
C LEU A 75 10.19 -0.62 -1.83
N ILE A 76 10.32 -1.10 -3.08
CA ILE A 76 9.25 -1.86 -3.75
C ILE A 76 8.93 -3.13 -2.96
N ARG A 77 9.95 -3.93 -2.62
CA ARG A 77 9.79 -5.18 -1.87
C ARG A 77 9.14 -4.94 -0.52
N TYR A 78 9.60 -3.92 0.21
CA TYR A 78 9.09 -3.57 1.53
C TYR A 78 7.63 -3.10 1.48
N ALA A 79 7.29 -2.20 0.54
CA ALA A 79 5.94 -1.70 0.38
C ALA A 79 4.94 -2.82 0.05
N TYR A 80 5.27 -3.66 -0.93
CA TYR A 80 4.43 -4.78 -1.33
C TYR A 80 4.29 -5.82 -0.23
N ARG A 81 5.39 -6.32 0.35
CA ARG A 81 5.32 -7.35 1.39
C ARG A 81 4.55 -6.87 2.62
N THR A 82 4.69 -5.60 2.98
CA THR A 82 3.94 -5.03 4.11
C THR A 82 2.45 -4.89 3.79
N ALA A 83 2.10 -4.44 2.58
CA ALA A 83 0.71 -4.38 2.14
C ALA A 83 0.04 -5.77 2.15
N TYR A 84 0.70 -6.77 1.58
CA TYR A 84 0.20 -8.15 1.61
C TYR A 84 0.06 -8.68 3.04
N ARG A 85 1.03 -8.42 3.92
CA ARG A 85 0.92 -8.82 5.34
C ARG A 85 -0.30 -8.24 6.04
N ARG A 86 -0.75 -7.04 5.65
CA ARG A 86 -1.90 -6.35 6.26
C ARG A 86 -3.24 -6.74 5.65
N VAL A 87 -3.28 -7.06 4.35
CA VAL A 87 -4.53 -7.23 3.58
C VAL A 87 -4.81 -8.67 3.20
N ALA A 88 -3.76 -9.46 2.95
CA ALA A 88 -3.84 -10.81 2.42
C ALA A 88 -2.65 -11.64 2.92
N SER A 89 -2.49 -11.74 4.24
CA SER A 89 -1.33 -12.39 4.85
C SER A 89 -1.19 -13.86 4.45
N GLU A 90 -2.31 -14.52 4.17
CA GLU A 90 -2.37 -15.90 3.68
C GLU A 90 -1.61 -16.09 2.37
N ARG A 91 -1.56 -15.07 1.51
CA ARG A 91 -0.78 -15.12 0.27
C ARG A 91 0.72 -15.21 0.56
N LEU A 92 1.18 -14.77 1.73
CA LEU A 92 2.60 -14.85 2.12
C LEU A 92 3.02 -16.24 2.64
N ALA A 93 2.17 -17.27 2.52
CA ALA A 93 2.57 -18.66 2.74
C ALA A 93 3.68 -19.11 1.77
N SER A 94 3.83 -18.44 0.64
CA SER A 94 5.00 -18.52 -0.23
C SER A 94 5.54 -17.11 -0.54
N PRO A 95 6.84 -16.97 -0.85
CA PRO A 95 7.41 -15.67 -1.18
C PRO A 95 6.69 -14.98 -2.35
N LEU A 96 6.63 -13.65 -2.30
CA LEU A 96 6.03 -12.83 -3.37
C LEU A 96 6.88 -12.78 -4.63
N TRP A 97 8.20 -12.93 -4.48
CA TRP A 97 9.14 -12.71 -5.57
C TRP A 97 9.66 -14.04 -6.09
N LYS A 98 10.07 -14.00 -7.35
CA LYS A 98 10.94 -14.98 -7.99
C LYS A 98 12.33 -14.40 -8.10
N ASP A 99 13.34 -15.22 -7.79
CA ASP A 99 14.74 -14.88 -7.97
C ASP A 99 15.17 -14.97 -9.45
N ALA A 100 16.47 -14.80 -9.72
CA ALA A 100 17.03 -14.86 -11.07
C ALA A 100 16.80 -16.22 -11.77
N ARG A 101 16.73 -17.33 -10.99
CA ARG A 101 16.46 -18.69 -11.48
C ARG A 101 14.96 -18.93 -11.72
N GLY A 102 14.11 -18.05 -11.19
CA GLY A 102 12.66 -18.17 -11.28
C GLY A 102 12.02 -18.84 -10.07
N GLU A 103 12.81 -19.11 -9.03
CA GLU A 103 12.36 -19.80 -7.82
C GLU A 103 11.77 -18.81 -6.81
N PRO A 104 10.78 -19.21 -5.99
CA PRO A 104 10.24 -18.35 -4.94
C PRO A 104 11.34 -17.86 -3.98
N SER A 105 11.39 -16.55 -3.73
CA SER A 105 12.40 -15.89 -2.91
C SER A 105 11.85 -14.65 -2.20
N ASP A 106 12.33 -14.38 -0.98
CA ASP A 106 12.05 -13.13 -0.26
C ASP A 106 12.83 -11.93 -0.80
N PHE A 107 13.81 -12.18 -1.66
CA PHE A 107 14.71 -11.19 -2.23
C PHE A 107 14.71 -11.25 -3.76
N ALA A 108 14.66 -10.06 -4.37
CA ALA A 108 14.94 -9.82 -5.78
C ALA A 108 15.50 -8.40 -5.91
N ASP A 109 16.62 -8.25 -6.60
CA ASP A 109 17.16 -6.92 -6.94
C ASP A 109 16.28 -6.23 -8.01
N ALA A 110 16.63 -4.99 -8.37
CA ALA A 110 15.85 -4.20 -9.31
C ALA A 110 15.69 -4.88 -10.68
N GLU A 111 16.77 -5.43 -11.23
CA GLU A 111 16.76 -6.13 -12.51
C GLU A 111 15.88 -7.39 -12.46
N THR A 112 16.06 -8.21 -11.43
CA THR A 112 15.31 -9.45 -11.21
C THR A 112 13.82 -9.16 -11.00
N LEU A 113 13.47 -8.10 -10.27
CA LEU A 113 12.08 -7.66 -10.12
C LEU A 113 11.47 -7.39 -11.50
N LEU A 114 12.11 -6.59 -12.34
CA LEU A 114 11.61 -6.27 -13.67
C LEU A 114 11.50 -7.52 -14.55
N ALA A 115 12.54 -8.36 -14.58
CA ALA A 115 12.58 -9.52 -15.47
C ALA A 115 11.59 -10.63 -15.08
N ARG A 116 11.43 -10.88 -13.78
CA ARG A 116 10.72 -12.07 -13.29
C ARG A 116 9.36 -11.76 -12.67
N ASN A 117 9.20 -10.59 -12.05
CA ASN A 117 8.07 -10.30 -11.17
C ASN A 117 7.10 -9.25 -11.74
N PHE A 118 7.58 -8.42 -12.67
CA PHE A 118 6.77 -7.37 -13.30
C PHE A 118 6.59 -7.63 -14.80
N SER A 119 5.47 -7.16 -15.34
CA SER A 119 5.18 -7.12 -16.78
C SER A 119 5.33 -5.70 -17.30
N ALA A 120 6.01 -5.53 -18.43
CA ALA A 120 6.09 -4.24 -19.10
C ALA A 120 4.70 -3.82 -19.61
N LEU A 121 4.37 -2.54 -19.42
CA LEU A 121 3.12 -1.93 -19.88
C LEU A 121 3.33 -1.10 -21.16
N GLY A 122 4.53 -0.55 -21.36
CA GLY A 122 4.84 0.36 -22.45
C GLY A 122 5.71 1.55 -22.00
N ARG A 123 6.00 2.44 -22.95
CA ARG A 123 6.85 3.63 -22.74
C ARG A 123 6.17 4.95 -23.12
N ASP A 124 4.96 4.89 -23.70
CA ASP A 124 4.29 6.06 -24.26
C ASP A 124 3.43 6.83 -23.23
N ALA A 125 2.91 7.99 -23.67
CA ALA A 125 2.09 8.85 -22.83
C ALA A 125 0.74 8.20 -22.46
N ALA A 126 0.12 7.44 -23.36
CA ALA A 126 -1.13 6.74 -23.09
C ALA A 126 -0.95 5.70 -21.95
N THR A 127 0.16 4.96 -21.99
CA THR A 127 0.56 4.03 -20.93
C THR A 127 0.74 4.77 -19.61
N ARG A 128 1.42 5.93 -19.62
CA ARG A 128 1.61 6.77 -18.44
C ARG A 128 0.29 7.23 -17.81
N GLU A 129 -0.68 7.61 -18.62
CA GLU A 129 -2.01 8.02 -18.16
C GLU A 129 -2.80 6.86 -17.53
N ALA A 130 -2.63 5.65 -18.08
CA ALA A 130 -3.27 4.41 -17.61
C ALA A 130 -2.62 3.77 -16.37
N LEU A 131 -1.52 4.34 -15.85
CA LEU A 131 -0.86 3.82 -14.66
C LEU A 131 -1.80 3.80 -13.46
N ARG A 132 -1.59 2.80 -12.61
CA ARG A 132 -2.28 2.56 -11.35
C ARG A 132 -1.28 2.58 -10.20
N THR A 133 -1.76 2.86 -8.99
CA THR A 133 -0.94 2.76 -7.79
C THR A 133 -0.27 1.40 -7.68
N GLY A 134 1.04 1.41 -7.42
CA GLY A 134 1.92 0.26 -7.32
C GLY A 134 2.58 -0.15 -8.63
N ASP A 135 2.16 0.39 -9.77
CA ASP A 135 2.97 0.28 -10.99
C ASP A 135 4.34 0.96 -10.77
N VAL A 136 5.34 0.61 -11.58
CA VAL A 136 6.73 1.06 -11.42
C VAL A 136 7.19 1.77 -12.68
N VAL A 137 7.89 2.89 -12.50
CA VAL A 137 8.70 3.55 -13.53
C VAL A 137 10.12 3.02 -13.41
N ALA A 138 10.70 2.53 -14.50
CA ALA A 138 12.01 1.89 -14.47
C ALA A 138 13.02 2.57 -15.39
N PHE A 139 14.24 2.73 -14.89
CA PHE A 139 15.40 3.24 -15.62
C PHE A 139 16.57 2.28 -15.52
N ARG A 140 17.46 2.35 -16.52
CA ARG A 140 18.78 1.72 -16.52
C ARG A 140 19.81 2.77 -16.90
N GLN A 141 20.86 2.88 -16.11
CA GLN A 141 21.99 3.78 -16.34
C GLN A 141 23.26 2.98 -16.45
N GLU A 142 24.13 3.38 -17.37
CA GLU A 142 25.46 2.78 -17.52
C GLU A 142 26.43 3.51 -16.59
N HIS A 143 27.14 2.73 -15.76
CA HIS A 143 28.22 3.21 -14.91
C HIS A 143 29.47 2.37 -15.16
N ASP A 144 30.64 2.85 -14.70
CA ASP A 144 31.92 2.13 -14.84
C ASP A 144 31.89 0.73 -14.22
N ALA A 145 31.12 0.54 -13.15
CA ALA A 145 30.94 -0.73 -12.46
C ALA A 145 29.86 -1.64 -13.09
N GLY A 146 29.25 -1.23 -14.20
CA GLY A 146 28.15 -1.92 -14.88
C GLY A 146 26.81 -1.19 -14.80
N PRO A 147 25.76 -1.76 -15.39
CA PRO A 147 24.46 -1.12 -15.44
C PRO A 147 23.79 -1.07 -14.07
N VAL A 148 23.21 0.08 -13.73
CA VAL A 148 22.44 0.30 -12.50
C VAL A 148 20.98 0.49 -12.87
N PHE A 149 20.11 -0.30 -12.26
CA PHE A 149 18.67 -0.18 -12.42
C PHE A 149 18.08 0.70 -11.31
N HIS A 150 17.17 1.59 -11.69
CA HIS A 150 16.49 2.47 -10.75
C HIS A 150 14.98 2.38 -10.92
N LEU A 151 14.30 2.12 -9.80
CA LEU A 151 12.85 1.92 -9.76
C LEU A 151 12.17 3.02 -8.96
N MET A 152 11.05 3.53 -9.49
CA MET A 152 10.18 4.47 -8.79
C MET A 152 8.75 3.93 -8.72
N LEU A 153 8.19 3.87 -7.52
CA LEU A 153 6.82 3.40 -7.28
C LEU A 153 5.81 4.49 -7.64
N VAL A 154 4.84 4.18 -8.49
CA VAL A 154 3.74 5.08 -8.82
C VAL A 154 2.71 5.06 -7.69
N VAL A 155 2.34 6.24 -7.22
CA VAL A 155 1.26 6.45 -6.25
C VAL A 155 0.25 7.41 -6.85
N ARG A 156 -0.98 6.94 -7.02
CA ARG A 156 -2.11 7.77 -7.44
C ARG A 156 -3.08 7.96 -6.28
N PRO A 157 -3.66 9.15 -6.11
CA PRO A 157 -4.76 9.33 -5.18
C PRO A 157 -5.97 8.50 -5.65
N GLU A 158 -6.78 8.07 -4.70
CA GLU A 158 -8.06 7.39 -4.99
C GLU A 158 -9.00 8.32 -5.75
N ASP A 159 -9.01 9.60 -5.39
CA ASP A 159 -9.70 10.65 -6.12
C ASP A 159 -8.71 11.47 -6.98
N ARG A 160 -8.80 11.29 -8.30
CA ARG A 160 -7.95 11.97 -9.28
C ARG A 160 -8.20 13.47 -9.39
N ALA A 161 -9.35 13.97 -8.93
CA ALA A 161 -9.65 15.41 -8.99
C ALA A 161 -8.84 16.22 -7.97
N HIS A 162 -8.30 15.57 -6.94
CA HIS A 162 -7.76 16.26 -5.77
C HIS A 162 -6.21 16.25 -5.68
N ALA A 163 -5.52 15.40 -6.43
CA ALA A 163 -4.05 15.41 -6.46
C ALA A 163 -3.46 14.78 -7.74
N PRO A 164 -2.27 15.24 -8.18
CA PRO A 164 -1.57 14.61 -9.29
C PRO A 164 -0.98 13.25 -8.89
N ALA A 165 -0.76 12.39 -9.88
CA ALA A 165 0.01 11.16 -9.67
C ALA A 165 1.45 11.50 -9.25
N ARG A 166 1.99 10.71 -8.34
CA ARG A 166 3.34 10.87 -7.81
C ARG A 166 4.17 9.63 -8.05
N VAL A 167 5.48 9.81 -8.00
CA VAL A 167 6.44 8.72 -7.79
C VAL A 167 7.00 8.79 -6.37
N VAL A 168 7.33 7.64 -5.81
CA VAL A 168 8.05 7.48 -4.54
C VAL A 168 9.25 6.57 -4.81
N TYR A 169 10.44 6.99 -4.40
CA TYR A 169 11.67 6.28 -4.74
C TYR A 169 12.76 6.51 -3.70
N HIS A 170 13.64 5.53 -3.55
CA HIS A 170 14.88 5.69 -2.82
C HIS A 170 15.99 6.03 -3.82
N PRO A 171 16.80 7.09 -3.62
CA PRO A 171 17.72 7.59 -4.64
C PRO A 171 18.92 6.65 -4.90
N GLY A 172 19.28 5.81 -3.93
CA GLY A 172 20.24 4.71 -4.09
C GLY A 172 21.50 4.88 -3.27
N GLU A 173 21.79 6.08 -2.79
CA GLU A 173 22.92 6.33 -1.89
C GLU A 173 22.64 5.78 -0.49
N PRO A 174 23.62 5.11 0.15
CA PRO A 174 23.48 4.62 1.51
C PRO A 174 23.09 5.74 2.49
N GLY A 175 22.05 5.51 3.28
CA GLY A 175 21.56 6.47 4.28
C GLY A 175 20.70 7.62 3.71
N ALA A 176 20.48 7.67 2.40
CA ALA A 176 19.61 8.67 1.81
C ALA A 176 18.14 8.49 2.23
N ALA A 177 17.40 9.60 2.29
CA ALA A 177 15.96 9.56 2.54
C ALA A 177 15.19 9.18 1.27
N VAL A 178 14.06 8.48 1.45
CA VAL A 178 13.09 8.26 0.37
C VAL A 178 12.49 9.59 -0.07
N ARG A 179 12.38 9.77 -1.39
CA ARG A 179 11.89 11.00 -2.02
C ARG A 179 10.56 10.74 -2.72
N THR A 180 9.85 11.83 -3.00
CA THR A 180 8.64 11.81 -3.83
C THR A 180 8.62 12.99 -4.79
N GLY A 181 8.12 12.78 -5.99
CA GLY A 181 7.94 13.81 -7.01
C GLY A 181 6.62 13.65 -7.76
N VAL A 182 6.15 14.72 -8.40
CA VAL A 182 4.98 14.65 -9.30
C VAL A 182 5.40 13.95 -10.59
N LEU A 183 4.65 12.94 -11.02
CA LEU A 183 5.01 12.13 -12.19
C LEU A 183 5.06 12.95 -13.49
N ASP A 184 4.13 13.90 -13.65
CA ASP A 184 4.10 14.77 -14.82
C ASP A 184 5.28 15.74 -14.86
N SER A 185 5.64 16.35 -13.72
CA SER A 185 6.86 17.15 -13.59
C SER A 185 8.12 16.33 -13.87
N LEU A 186 8.17 15.06 -13.44
CA LEU A 186 9.29 14.17 -13.77
C LEU A 186 9.41 13.96 -15.29
N ALA A 187 8.29 13.83 -16.01
CA ALA A 187 8.28 13.64 -17.45
C ALA A 187 8.72 14.88 -18.25
N THR A 188 8.49 16.09 -17.73
CA THR A 188 8.71 17.33 -18.49
C THR A 188 9.87 18.18 -17.98
N GLN A 189 10.18 18.16 -16.68
CA GLN A 189 11.08 19.11 -16.02
C GLN A 189 12.38 18.47 -15.50
N ALA A 190 12.42 17.16 -15.26
CA ALA A 190 13.64 16.50 -14.79
C ALA A 190 14.77 16.57 -15.86
N PRO A 191 16.04 16.27 -15.53
CA PRO A 191 17.04 15.97 -16.54
C PRO A 191 16.62 14.79 -17.43
N LEU A 192 17.04 14.77 -18.71
CA LEU A 192 16.53 13.84 -19.73
C LEU A 192 16.69 12.38 -19.30
N GLU A 193 17.82 12.03 -18.70
CA GLU A 193 18.17 10.70 -18.20
C GLU A 193 17.20 10.16 -17.14
N TRP A 194 16.43 11.04 -16.50
CA TRP A 194 15.40 10.71 -15.50
C TRP A 194 13.98 10.95 -15.99
N ARG A 195 13.78 11.41 -17.23
CA ARG A 195 12.43 11.59 -17.80
C ARG A 195 11.87 10.25 -18.26
N PRO A 196 10.67 9.82 -17.80
CA PRO A 196 9.98 8.64 -18.32
C PRO A 196 9.31 8.92 -19.67
N VAL A 197 10.13 9.22 -20.68
CA VAL A 197 9.70 9.52 -22.05
C VAL A 197 10.43 8.63 -23.05
N PRO A 198 9.83 8.27 -24.20
CA PRO A 198 10.46 7.37 -25.17
C PRO A 198 11.85 7.82 -25.67
N ALA A 199 12.07 9.14 -25.73
CA ALA A 199 13.34 9.74 -26.15
C ALA A 199 14.50 9.51 -25.17
N ASN A 200 14.22 9.18 -23.90
CA ASN A 200 15.25 8.79 -22.94
C ASN A 200 15.60 7.31 -23.15
N ALA A 201 16.78 7.02 -23.68
CA ALA A 201 17.25 5.65 -23.90
C ALA A 201 17.40 4.83 -22.61
N GLY A 202 17.68 5.49 -21.48
CA GLY A 202 17.75 4.85 -20.17
C GLY A 202 16.38 4.52 -19.58
N PHE A 203 15.28 5.08 -20.09
CA PHE A 203 13.94 4.76 -19.63
C PHE A 203 13.46 3.41 -20.19
N LEU A 204 13.39 2.40 -19.33
CA LEU A 204 12.99 1.04 -19.71
C LEU A 204 11.47 0.91 -19.94
N GLY A 205 10.68 1.74 -19.26
CA GLY A 205 9.24 1.73 -19.38
C GLY A 205 8.51 1.72 -18.06
N PHE A 206 7.21 1.55 -18.17
CA PHE A 206 6.31 1.33 -17.05
C PHE A 206 6.03 -0.15 -16.87
N PHE A 207 5.89 -0.57 -15.62
CA PHE A 207 5.80 -1.98 -15.25
C PHE A 207 4.69 -2.20 -14.23
N ARG A 208 4.00 -3.34 -14.33
CA ARG A 208 2.97 -3.76 -13.37
C ARG A 208 3.31 -5.11 -12.77
N PHE A 209 3.05 -5.25 -11.48
CA PHE A 209 3.25 -6.51 -10.78
C PHE A 209 2.39 -7.62 -11.43
N LYS A 210 2.99 -8.77 -11.74
CA LYS A 210 2.36 -9.84 -12.53
C LYS A 210 1.08 -10.38 -11.88
N GLU A 211 1.02 -10.48 -10.56
CA GLU A 211 -0.20 -10.94 -9.87
C GLU A 211 -1.38 -9.97 -9.97
N TRP A 212 -1.16 -8.74 -10.46
CA TRP A 212 -2.21 -7.74 -10.66
C TRP A 212 -2.56 -7.51 -12.13
N MET A 213 -2.16 -8.44 -13.01
CA MET A 213 -2.47 -8.42 -14.43
C MET A 213 -3.76 -9.17 -14.79
N SER A 214 -4.34 -9.90 -13.84
CA SER A 214 -5.64 -10.57 -13.95
C SER A 214 -6.82 -9.65 -13.61
#